data_AF-A0A809S3H4-F1
#
_entry.id   AF-A0A809S3H4-F1
#
_cell.length_a   1.000
_cell.length_b   1.000
_cell.length_c   1.000
_cell.angle_alpha   90.00
_cell.angle_beta   90.00
_cell.angle_gamma   90.00
#
_symmetry.space_group_name_H-M   'P 1'
#
loop_
_entity.id
_entity.type
_entity.pdbx_description
1 polymer ?
#
loop_
_entity_poly.entity_id
_entity_poly.type
_entity_poly.pdbx_seq_one_letter_code
_entity_poly.pdbx_strand_id
1 'polypeptide(L)'
;MNANCIQGFRAFAGVASLALLFPIGAAQTVEAGTDLWATASPVTLDIGGIGPVDFCGAPPVDPTLWGLPPGTDTGNADTVVQRLSDGDLSGGPATIPIEIVALSLTSCAPITVDFGGGPTLWDVRVGLSQLGPSQGAIIVQGGLSGGTFDSTFVVRPIFTFTEVGNPLMNHVIDGQQLVFWADDAPWSPIPPAGAQLIQGPFGDPRFNCHVGAPPGTMDFFFPTPVLFGGNGNWTVSNAVPEPAACLVLVTGLVGLLRKRRS
;
A
#
# COMPACT_ATOMS: atom_id res chain seq x y z
N MET A 1 13.56 14.98 -9.76
CA MET A 1 13.57 14.87 -8.29
C MET A 1 12.56 15.88 -7.77
N ASN A 2 11.36 15.41 -7.41
CA ASN A 2 10.21 16.26 -7.12
C ASN A 2 10.30 16.78 -5.68
N ALA A 3 10.70 18.05 -5.54
CA ALA A 3 10.98 18.72 -4.28
C ALA A 3 9.71 19.11 -3.46
N ASN A 4 8.55 18.50 -3.74
CA ASN A 4 7.27 18.99 -3.24
C ASN A 4 6.65 18.14 -2.12
N CYS A 5 7.18 16.95 -1.81
CA CYS A 5 6.85 16.22 -0.57
C CYS A 5 7.66 16.71 0.65
N ILE A 6 8.67 17.56 0.43
CA ILE A 6 9.70 17.94 1.43
C ILE A 6 9.48 19.38 1.98
N GLN A 7 8.47 20.11 1.50
CA GLN A 7 8.38 21.58 1.71
C GLN A 7 8.00 22.04 3.13
N GLY A 8 7.97 21.17 4.14
CA GLY A 8 7.70 21.55 5.53
C GLY A 8 8.87 22.22 6.27
N PHE A 9 10.11 22.19 5.75
CA PHE A 9 11.28 22.65 6.51
C PHE A 9 11.92 23.92 5.91
N ARG A 10 11.32 25.09 6.17
CA ARG A 10 12.02 26.38 6.03
C ARG A 10 12.09 27.07 7.39
N ALA A 11 13.24 26.92 8.05
CA ALA A 11 13.56 27.69 9.25
C ALA A 11 13.68 29.19 8.89
N PHE A 12 12.73 30.01 9.34
CA PHE A 12 12.88 31.46 9.32
C PHE A 12 13.76 31.88 10.51
N ALA A 13 14.96 32.38 10.22
CA ALA A 13 15.79 33.06 11.20
C ALA A 13 15.23 34.47 11.47
N GLY A 14 14.57 34.65 12.61
CA GLY A 14 14.10 35.96 13.09
C GLY A 14 14.37 36.08 14.58
N VAL A 15 15.22 37.03 14.96
CA VAL A 15 15.55 37.37 16.35
C VAL A 15 14.42 38.21 16.95
N ALA A 16 13.86 37.83 18.10
CA ALA A 16 13.56 38.72 19.24
C ALA A 16 12.75 38.05 20.38
N SER A 17 13.10 38.46 21.60
CA SER A 17 12.29 38.50 22.84
C SER A 17 12.11 37.21 23.65
N LEU A 18 12.85 37.15 24.77
CA LEU A 18 12.75 36.13 25.81
C LEU A 18 11.51 36.38 26.69
N ALA A 19 10.37 35.84 26.28
CA ALA A 19 9.28 35.50 27.19
C ALA A 19 9.51 34.07 27.70
N LEU A 20 9.44 33.84 29.01
CA LEU A 20 9.40 32.49 29.59
C LEU A 20 8.04 31.86 29.26
N LEU A 21 7.90 31.44 28.01
CA LEU A 21 6.89 30.52 27.53
C LEU A 21 7.43 29.12 27.78
N PHE A 22 6.69 28.30 28.52
CA PHE A 22 6.88 26.86 28.46
C PHE A 22 6.79 26.46 26.98
N PRO A 23 7.74 25.67 26.43
CA PRO A 23 7.64 25.25 25.05
C PRO A 23 6.39 24.37 24.94
N ILE A 24 5.33 24.94 24.38
CA ILE A 24 4.32 24.14 23.68
C ILE A 24 5.14 23.45 22.60
N GLY A 25 5.26 22.12 22.67
CA GLY A 25 5.90 21.36 21.61
C GLY A 25 5.28 21.80 20.28
N ALA A 26 6.11 22.15 19.29
CA ALA A 26 5.59 22.47 17.97
C ALA A 26 4.66 21.34 17.52
N ALA A 27 3.52 21.66 16.90
CA ALA A 27 2.60 20.64 16.41
C ALA A 27 3.35 19.62 15.55
N GLN A 28 3.13 18.34 15.80
CA GLN A 28 3.73 17.23 15.06
C GLN A 28 2.58 16.34 14.63
N THR A 29 2.22 16.42 13.36
CA THR A 29 1.03 15.75 12.85
C THR A 29 1.41 14.84 11.70
N VAL A 30 1.09 13.56 11.84
CA VAL A 30 1.11 12.61 10.74
C VAL A 30 -0.23 12.71 10.03
N GLU A 31 -0.24 13.08 8.76
CA GLU A 31 -1.48 13.36 8.02
C GLU A 31 -2.31 12.11 7.77
N ALA A 32 -3.63 12.26 7.67
CA ALA A 32 -4.44 11.30 6.91
C ALA A 32 -3.86 11.14 5.49
N GLY A 33 -4.00 9.97 4.89
CA GLY A 33 -3.34 9.72 3.61
C GLY A 33 -3.47 8.28 3.15
N THR A 34 -2.96 8.02 1.96
CA THR A 34 -2.87 6.68 1.38
C THR A 34 -1.45 6.16 1.50
N ASP A 35 -1.29 4.86 1.71
CA ASP A 35 -0.05 4.12 1.61
C ASP A 35 -0.18 3.10 0.46
N LEU A 36 0.73 3.19 -0.52
CA LEU A 36 0.75 2.30 -1.69
C LEU A 36 1.74 1.16 -1.43
N TRP A 37 1.23 -0.06 -1.30
CA TRP A 37 2.02 -1.23 -0.93
C TRP A 37 2.20 -2.17 -2.13
N ALA A 38 3.41 -2.69 -2.25
CA ALA A 38 3.75 -3.77 -3.16
C ALA A 38 4.21 -4.98 -2.34
N THR A 39 3.68 -6.15 -2.70
CA THR A 39 4.06 -7.45 -2.16
C THR A 39 5.49 -7.77 -2.59
N ALA A 40 6.43 -7.78 -1.64
CA ALA A 40 7.85 -7.91 -1.93
C ALA A 40 8.27 -9.36 -2.24
N SER A 41 7.52 -10.32 -1.71
CA SER A 41 7.72 -11.76 -1.92
C SER A 41 6.37 -12.48 -1.84
N PRO A 42 6.23 -13.69 -2.43
CA PRO A 42 5.02 -14.48 -2.28
C PRO A 42 4.59 -14.60 -0.82
N VAL A 43 3.28 -14.51 -0.57
CA VAL A 43 2.66 -14.67 0.75
C VAL A 43 1.83 -15.94 0.76
N THR A 44 2.08 -16.82 1.73
CA THR A 44 1.27 -18.03 1.93
C THR A 44 0.09 -17.69 2.84
N LEU A 45 -1.13 -17.85 2.33
CA LEU A 45 -2.37 -17.67 3.09
C LEU A 45 -3.11 -19.01 3.17
N ASP A 46 -3.61 -19.36 4.36
CA ASP A 46 -4.50 -20.52 4.52
C ASP A 46 -5.93 -20.12 4.17
N ILE A 47 -6.47 -20.72 3.11
CA ILE A 47 -7.88 -20.58 2.75
C ILE A 47 -8.64 -21.70 3.42
N GLY A 48 -9.43 -21.36 4.46
CA GLY A 48 -10.22 -22.33 5.21
C GLY A 48 -11.00 -23.32 4.32
N GLY A 49 -10.74 -24.61 4.51
CA GLY A 49 -11.34 -25.70 3.72
C GLY A 49 -10.58 -26.11 2.45
N ILE A 50 -9.58 -25.30 2.03
CA ILE A 50 -8.72 -25.58 0.87
C ILE A 50 -7.27 -25.84 1.31
N GLY A 51 -6.77 -25.05 2.27
CA GLY A 51 -5.39 -25.11 2.77
C GLY A 51 -4.51 -23.94 2.29
N PRO A 52 -3.18 -24.05 2.48
CA PRO A 52 -2.24 -22.98 2.17
C PRO A 52 -2.08 -22.77 0.65
N VAL A 53 -2.09 -21.51 0.24
CA VAL A 53 -1.89 -21.06 -1.14
C VAL A 53 -0.90 -19.91 -1.16
N ASP A 54 0.08 -19.97 -2.07
CA ASP A 54 1.02 -18.89 -2.30
C ASP A 54 0.43 -17.85 -3.25
N PHE A 55 0.40 -16.61 -2.79
CA PHE A 55 -0.10 -15.46 -3.52
C PHE A 55 1.01 -14.49 -3.87
N CYS A 56 0.92 -13.96 -5.08
CA CYS A 56 1.78 -12.94 -5.65
C CYS A 56 0.94 -11.66 -5.81
N GLY A 57 1.58 -10.49 -5.67
CA GLY A 57 0.95 -9.23 -6.03
C GLY A 57 0.47 -9.24 -7.48
N ALA A 58 -0.73 -8.72 -7.74
CA ALA A 58 -1.27 -8.54 -9.09
C ALA A 58 -1.47 -7.04 -9.38
N PRO A 59 -0.38 -6.26 -9.47
CA PRO A 59 -0.46 -4.84 -9.79
C PRO A 59 -0.83 -4.60 -11.27
N PRO A 60 -1.24 -3.37 -11.62
CA PRO A 60 -1.59 -2.28 -10.71
C PRO A 60 -3.01 -2.44 -10.13
N VAL A 61 -3.21 -1.97 -8.91
CA VAL A 61 -4.56 -1.75 -8.35
C VAL A 61 -5.32 -0.67 -9.12
N ASP A 62 -6.66 -0.81 -9.19
CA ASP A 62 -7.51 0.18 -9.83
C ASP A 62 -7.68 1.44 -8.93
N PRO A 63 -7.20 2.63 -9.35
CA PRO A 63 -7.30 3.87 -8.58
C PRO A 63 -8.73 4.33 -8.28
N THR A 64 -9.71 3.86 -9.05
CA THR A 64 -11.11 4.22 -8.82
C THR A 64 -11.67 3.61 -7.53
N LEU A 65 -11.04 2.56 -6.99
CA LEU A 65 -11.48 1.89 -5.76
C LEU A 65 -11.39 2.77 -4.51
N TRP A 66 -10.52 3.80 -4.52
CA TRP A 66 -10.45 4.81 -3.46
C TRP A 66 -10.71 6.23 -3.97
N GLY A 67 -11.40 6.34 -5.11
CA GLY A 67 -11.92 7.61 -5.61
C GLY A 67 -10.89 8.51 -6.30
N LEU A 68 -9.82 7.94 -6.84
CA LEU A 68 -8.94 8.64 -7.79
C LEU A 68 -9.40 8.42 -9.24
N PRO A 69 -9.01 9.32 -10.18
CA PRO A 69 -9.37 9.16 -11.59
C PRO A 69 -8.86 7.84 -12.19
N PRO A 70 -9.59 7.24 -13.15
CA PRO A 70 -9.07 6.14 -13.95
C PRO A 70 -7.73 6.51 -14.59
N GLY A 71 -6.76 5.60 -14.52
CA GLY A 71 -5.43 5.79 -15.11
C GLY A 71 -4.45 6.59 -14.25
N THR A 72 -4.80 6.97 -13.02
CA THR A 72 -3.80 7.41 -12.04
C THR A 72 -2.75 6.32 -11.86
N ASP A 73 -1.47 6.70 -11.96
CA ASP A 73 -0.34 5.76 -11.81
C ASP A 73 -0.14 5.39 -10.35
N THR A 74 -0.31 4.11 -10.05
CA THR A 74 -0.15 3.51 -8.73
C THR A 74 1.18 2.76 -8.62
N GLY A 75 2.02 2.81 -9.64
CA GLY A 75 3.21 1.97 -9.76
C GLY A 75 2.85 0.50 -9.68
N ASN A 76 3.74 -0.30 -9.10
CA ASN A 76 3.52 -1.72 -8.85
C ASN A 76 2.69 -2.01 -7.57
N ALA A 77 1.85 -1.06 -7.11
CA ALA A 77 1.00 -1.30 -5.95
C ALA A 77 -0.02 -2.42 -6.23
N ASP A 78 -0.12 -3.36 -5.29
CA ASP A 78 -1.13 -4.42 -5.25
C ASP A 78 -2.09 -4.28 -4.05
N THR A 79 -1.73 -3.41 -3.09
CA THR A 79 -2.53 -3.12 -1.90
C THR A 79 -2.50 -1.63 -1.61
N VAL A 80 -3.63 -1.08 -1.17
CA VAL A 80 -3.77 0.33 -0.79
C VAL A 80 -4.40 0.42 0.59
N VAL A 81 -3.69 1.08 1.49
CA VAL A 81 -4.15 1.32 2.87
C VAL A 81 -4.36 2.81 3.05
N GLN A 82 -5.48 3.22 3.64
CA GLN A 82 -5.76 4.60 3.98
C GLN A 82 -5.67 4.81 5.48
N ARG A 83 -4.92 5.82 5.88
CA ARG A 83 -4.98 6.48 7.18
C ARG A 83 -6.16 7.45 7.16
N LEU A 84 -7.17 7.16 7.97
CA LEU A 84 -8.49 7.81 7.88
C LEU A 84 -8.57 9.13 8.66
N SER A 85 -7.57 9.46 9.48
CA SER A 85 -7.47 10.73 10.18
C SER A 85 -6.02 11.12 10.44
N ASP A 86 -5.81 12.39 10.75
CA ASP A 86 -4.53 12.90 11.24
C ASP A 86 -4.20 12.28 12.62
N GLY A 87 -2.91 12.10 12.90
CA GLY A 87 -2.37 11.70 14.19
C GLY A 87 -1.52 12.79 14.81
N ASP A 88 -1.93 13.30 15.98
CA ASP A 88 -1.17 14.30 16.75
C ASP A 88 -0.15 13.64 17.68
N LEU A 89 1.13 13.85 17.39
CA LEU A 89 2.27 13.33 18.15
C LEU A 89 2.75 14.28 19.26
N SER A 90 2.17 15.47 19.39
CA SER A 90 2.64 16.50 20.34
C SER A 90 2.55 16.06 21.80
N GLY A 91 1.62 15.14 22.11
CA GLY A 91 1.41 14.57 23.45
C GLY A 91 1.98 13.16 23.66
N GLY A 92 2.64 12.57 22.65
CA GLY A 92 3.08 11.17 22.66
C GLY A 92 2.54 10.38 21.47
N PRO A 93 2.48 9.04 21.56
CA PRO A 93 2.00 8.20 20.48
C PRO A 93 0.58 8.56 20.01
N ALA A 94 0.37 8.55 18.70
CA ALA A 94 -0.93 8.80 18.07
C ALA A 94 -1.56 7.51 17.56
N THR A 95 -2.84 7.29 17.86
CA THR A 95 -3.61 6.18 17.25
C THR A 95 -4.36 6.71 16.03
N ILE A 96 -4.10 6.12 14.86
CA ILE A 96 -4.71 6.49 13.59
C ILE A 96 -5.51 5.30 13.05
N PRO A 97 -6.83 5.45 12.83
CA PRO A 97 -7.63 4.42 12.18
C PRO A 97 -7.18 4.22 10.73
N ILE A 98 -7.12 2.96 10.29
CA ILE A 98 -6.75 2.59 8.93
C ILE A 98 -7.77 1.67 8.26
N GLU A 99 -7.79 1.68 6.93
CA GLU A 99 -8.60 0.78 6.11
C GLU A 99 -7.85 0.33 4.86
N ILE A 100 -7.91 -0.96 4.51
CA ILE A 100 -7.51 -1.43 3.19
C ILE A 100 -8.65 -1.15 2.21
N VAL A 101 -8.39 -0.31 1.22
CA VAL A 101 -9.38 0.17 0.24
C VAL A 101 -9.18 -0.43 -1.15
N ALA A 102 -8.02 -1.03 -1.40
CA ALA A 102 -7.80 -1.87 -2.57
C ALA A 102 -6.85 -3.03 -2.24
N LEU A 103 -7.14 -4.20 -2.79
CA LEU A 103 -6.34 -5.42 -2.68
C LEU A 103 -6.45 -6.19 -4.00
N SER A 104 -5.32 -6.59 -4.57
CA SER A 104 -5.23 -7.34 -5.82
C SER A 104 -4.10 -8.34 -5.74
N LEU A 105 -4.40 -9.56 -5.31
CA LEU A 105 -3.44 -10.68 -5.33
C LEU A 105 -3.91 -11.78 -6.28
N THR A 106 -2.97 -12.57 -6.78
CA THR A 106 -3.24 -13.77 -7.57
C THR A 106 -2.40 -14.94 -7.07
N SER A 107 -2.90 -16.17 -7.17
CA SER A 107 -2.09 -17.36 -6.91
C SER A 107 -0.85 -17.34 -7.80
N CYS A 108 0.32 -17.62 -7.22
CA CYS A 108 1.58 -17.60 -7.99
C CYS A 108 1.63 -18.71 -9.06
N ALA A 109 0.84 -19.77 -8.90
CA ALA A 109 0.58 -20.81 -9.87
C ALA A 109 -0.84 -21.38 -9.66
N PRO A 110 -1.44 -22.05 -10.66
CA PRO A 110 -2.70 -22.75 -10.47
C PRO A 110 -2.59 -23.80 -9.36
N ILE A 111 -3.64 -23.91 -8.54
CA ILE A 111 -3.72 -24.88 -7.44
C ILE A 111 -4.71 -26.00 -7.75
N THR A 112 -4.49 -27.16 -7.16
CA THR A 112 -5.41 -28.31 -7.31
C THR A 112 -6.48 -28.26 -6.24
N VAL A 113 -7.75 -28.18 -6.64
CA VAL A 113 -8.90 -28.13 -5.73
C VAL A 113 -10.01 -29.04 -6.25
N ASP A 114 -10.73 -29.70 -5.34
CA ASP A 114 -11.92 -30.48 -5.64
C ASP A 114 -13.17 -29.79 -5.09
N PHE A 115 -13.97 -29.20 -5.98
CA PHE A 115 -15.26 -28.60 -5.64
C PHE A 115 -16.45 -29.56 -5.87
N GLY A 116 -16.23 -30.88 -5.79
CA GLY A 116 -17.26 -31.92 -5.86
C GLY A 116 -17.37 -32.62 -7.22
N GLY A 117 -16.34 -32.53 -8.05
CA GLY A 117 -16.27 -33.15 -9.39
C GLY A 117 -14.98 -33.92 -9.64
N GLY A 118 -14.13 -34.04 -8.61
CA GLY A 118 -12.74 -34.48 -8.72
C GLY A 118 -11.77 -33.29 -8.77
N PRO A 119 -10.48 -33.53 -8.51
CA PRO A 119 -9.47 -32.49 -8.47
C PRO A 119 -9.23 -31.88 -9.85
N THR A 120 -9.34 -30.55 -9.95
CA THR A 120 -8.98 -29.76 -11.14
C THR A 120 -8.08 -28.58 -10.77
N LEU A 121 -7.51 -27.91 -11.78
CA LEU A 121 -6.61 -26.76 -11.57
C LEU A 121 -7.38 -25.44 -11.59
N TRP A 122 -7.06 -24.56 -10.65
CA TRP A 122 -7.72 -23.27 -10.46
C TRP A 122 -6.71 -22.15 -10.28
N ASP A 123 -6.93 -21.04 -10.98
CA ASP A 123 -6.30 -19.76 -10.65
C ASP A 123 -7.14 -19.09 -9.55
N VAL A 124 -6.48 -18.47 -8.57
CA VAL A 124 -7.15 -17.80 -7.45
C VAL A 124 -6.82 -16.33 -7.46
N ARG A 125 -7.84 -15.48 -7.41
CA ARG A 125 -7.69 -14.03 -7.19
C ARG A 125 -8.18 -13.66 -5.80
N VAL A 126 -7.50 -12.70 -5.18
CA VAL A 126 -7.88 -12.12 -3.90
C VAL A 126 -8.23 -10.65 -4.10
N GLY A 127 -9.43 -10.28 -3.67
CA GLY A 127 -9.87 -8.90 -3.57
C GLY A 127 -10.44 -8.60 -2.18
N LEU A 128 -11.05 -7.43 -2.02
CA LEU A 128 -11.77 -7.08 -0.80
C LEU A 128 -13.24 -7.53 -0.87
N SER A 129 -13.70 -8.13 0.22
CA SER A 129 -15.10 -8.50 0.41
C SER A 129 -16.00 -7.26 0.55
N GLN A 130 -17.24 -7.37 0.08
CA GLN A 130 -18.28 -6.36 0.30
C GLN A 130 -19.06 -6.56 1.61
N LEU A 131 -18.78 -7.64 2.37
CA LEU A 131 -19.48 -7.94 3.62
C LEU A 131 -19.10 -7.00 4.77
N GLY A 132 -18.02 -6.23 4.62
CA GLY A 132 -17.62 -5.19 5.57
C GLY A 132 -16.22 -4.65 5.25
N PRO A 133 -15.85 -3.50 5.81
CA PRO A 133 -14.56 -2.89 5.53
C PRO A 133 -13.42 -3.65 6.22
N SER A 134 -12.23 -3.59 5.61
CA SER A 134 -11.00 -4.18 6.16
C SER A 134 -10.27 -3.14 7.00
N GLN A 135 -10.66 -3.00 8.26
CA GLN A 135 -10.25 -1.90 9.14
C GLN A 135 -9.32 -2.32 10.28
N GLY A 136 -8.61 -1.34 10.81
CA GLY A 136 -7.76 -1.48 11.96
C GLY A 136 -7.24 -0.13 12.47
N ALA A 137 -6.11 -0.17 13.16
CA ALA A 137 -5.42 1.03 13.60
C ALA A 137 -3.90 0.85 13.51
N ILE A 138 -3.22 1.98 13.36
CA ILE A 138 -1.78 2.11 13.60
C ILE A 138 -1.57 2.98 14.84
N ILE A 139 -0.56 2.65 15.63
CA ILE A 139 -0.07 3.47 16.74
C ILE A 139 1.28 3.99 16.32
N VAL A 140 1.35 5.28 15.99
CA VAL A 140 2.57 5.93 15.51
C VAL A 140 3.30 6.59 16.67
N GLN A 141 4.61 6.39 16.71
CA GLN A 141 5.53 6.96 17.70
C GLN A 141 6.65 7.70 16.96
N GLY A 142 7.20 8.75 17.56
CA GLY A 142 8.27 9.55 16.96
C GLY A 142 7.89 11.00 16.75
N GLY A 143 8.27 11.59 15.61
CA GLY A 143 7.99 12.99 15.30
C GLY A 143 8.44 13.39 13.89
N LEU A 144 8.82 14.65 13.70
CA LEU A 144 9.16 15.25 12.40
C LEU A 144 10.32 14.59 11.62
N SER A 145 11.05 13.66 12.25
CA SER A 145 12.15 12.92 11.63
C SER A 145 11.79 11.46 11.35
N GLY A 146 10.55 11.04 11.61
CA GLY A 146 10.12 9.64 11.58
C GLY A 146 10.10 9.00 12.97
N GLY A 147 10.00 7.67 12.99
CA GLY A 147 9.96 6.88 14.21
C GLY A 147 9.54 5.44 13.94
N THR A 148 8.76 4.86 14.85
CA THR A 148 8.22 3.51 14.71
C THR A 148 6.70 3.49 14.81
N PHE A 149 6.08 2.42 14.35
CA PHE A 149 4.66 2.20 14.48
C PHE A 149 4.35 0.74 14.81
N ASP A 150 3.29 0.56 15.59
CA ASP A 150 2.61 -0.72 15.73
C ASP A 150 1.33 -0.67 14.89
N SER A 151 0.85 -1.82 14.43
CA SER A 151 -0.40 -1.89 13.68
C SER A 151 -1.16 -3.17 13.93
N THR A 152 -2.48 -3.11 13.81
CA THR A 152 -3.33 -4.29 13.73
C THR A 152 -4.54 -3.99 12.86
N PHE A 153 -4.87 -4.88 11.93
CA PHE A 153 -6.09 -4.77 11.13
C PHE A 153 -6.66 -6.14 10.79
N VAL A 154 -7.98 -6.17 10.59
CA VAL A 154 -8.73 -7.34 10.13
C VAL A 154 -9.01 -7.17 8.65
N VAL A 155 -8.38 -8.02 7.83
CA VAL A 155 -8.64 -8.10 6.39
C VAL A 155 -9.81 -9.04 6.14
N ARG A 156 -10.73 -8.60 5.29
CA ARG A 156 -11.87 -9.38 4.81
C ARG A 156 -11.66 -9.68 3.33
N PRO A 157 -10.92 -10.74 2.98
CA PRO A 157 -10.68 -11.09 1.59
C PRO A 157 -11.91 -11.77 0.98
N ILE A 158 -12.06 -11.60 -0.33
CA ILE A 158 -12.87 -12.48 -1.18
C ILE A 158 -11.92 -13.26 -2.09
N PHE A 159 -12.06 -14.58 -2.11
CA PHE A 159 -11.29 -15.48 -2.97
C PHE A 159 -12.14 -15.91 -4.16
N THR A 160 -11.70 -15.59 -5.37
CA THR A 160 -12.36 -16.00 -6.61
C THR A 160 -11.48 -17.01 -7.32
N PHE A 161 -11.98 -18.24 -7.42
CA PHE A 161 -11.34 -19.34 -8.12
C PHE A 161 -11.90 -19.40 -9.54
N THR A 162 -11.03 -19.46 -10.54
CA THR A 162 -11.39 -19.67 -11.95
C THR A 162 -10.72 -20.95 -12.45
N GLU A 163 -11.51 -21.88 -13.00
CA GLU A 163 -10.98 -23.17 -13.44
C GLU A 163 -10.12 -22.99 -14.70
N VAL A 164 -8.91 -23.54 -14.69
CA VAL A 164 -7.97 -23.42 -15.82
C VAL A 164 -8.51 -24.14 -17.06
N GLY A 165 -9.10 -25.33 -16.87
CA GLY A 165 -9.64 -26.14 -17.97
C GLY A 165 -10.97 -25.63 -18.53
N ASN A 166 -11.71 -24.83 -17.76
CA ASN A 166 -13.00 -24.27 -18.14
C ASN A 166 -13.21 -22.89 -17.48
N PRO A 167 -12.68 -21.80 -18.07
CA PRO A 167 -12.70 -20.46 -17.44
C PRO A 167 -14.09 -19.85 -17.19
N LEU A 168 -15.17 -20.51 -17.62
CA LEU A 168 -16.54 -20.13 -17.26
C LEU A 168 -16.95 -20.65 -15.87
N MET A 169 -16.26 -21.66 -15.36
CA MET A 169 -16.48 -22.19 -14.01
C MET A 169 -15.73 -21.32 -13.01
N ASN A 170 -16.49 -20.73 -12.10
CA ASN A 170 -15.96 -19.96 -11.00
C ASN A 170 -16.51 -20.48 -9.67
N HIS A 171 -15.67 -20.44 -8.64
CA HIS A 171 -16.07 -20.66 -7.26
C HIS A 171 -15.63 -19.48 -6.40
N VAL A 172 -16.45 -19.08 -5.45
CA VAL A 172 -16.18 -17.91 -4.60
C VAL A 172 -16.26 -18.33 -3.14
N ILE A 173 -15.21 -17.98 -2.40
CA ILE A 173 -15.18 -18.10 -0.94
C ILE A 173 -15.10 -16.67 -0.37
N ASP A 174 -16.05 -16.32 0.47
CA ASP A 174 -16.17 -15.02 1.13
C ASP A 174 -16.52 -15.22 2.61
N GLY A 175 -16.36 -14.16 3.42
CA GLY A 175 -16.69 -14.14 4.84
C GLY A 175 -15.54 -14.53 5.77
N GLN A 176 -14.36 -14.82 5.23
CA GLN A 176 -13.16 -15.01 6.05
C GLN A 176 -12.67 -13.69 6.65
N GLN A 177 -12.02 -13.79 7.80
CA GLN A 177 -11.34 -12.67 8.47
C GLN A 177 -9.92 -13.11 8.79
N LEU A 178 -8.97 -12.34 8.29
CA LEU A 178 -7.54 -12.56 8.51
C LEU A 178 -6.99 -11.40 9.34
N VAL A 179 -6.23 -11.69 10.38
CA VAL A 179 -5.63 -10.67 11.24
C VAL A 179 -4.18 -10.52 10.87
N PHE A 180 -3.74 -9.29 10.66
CA PHE A 180 -2.35 -8.94 10.44
C PHE A 180 -1.91 -7.86 11.42
N TRP A 181 -0.64 -7.91 11.80
CA TRP A 181 -0.03 -6.91 12.67
C TRP A 181 1.44 -6.69 12.29
N ALA A 182 1.95 -5.54 12.65
CA ALA A 182 3.37 -5.24 12.65
C ALA A 182 3.71 -4.57 13.98
N ASP A 183 4.85 -4.94 14.55
CA ASP A 183 5.34 -4.43 15.82
C ASP A 183 6.66 -3.69 15.59
N ASP A 184 6.78 -2.49 16.17
CA ASP A 184 7.98 -1.64 16.14
C ASP A 184 8.57 -1.43 14.73
N ALA A 185 7.69 -1.33 13.72
CA ALA A 185 8.08 -1.15 12.34
C ALA A 185 8.51 0.30 12.07
N PRO A 186 9.57 0.56 11.28
CA PRO A 186 10.05 1.91 11.06
C PRO A 186 9.14 2.68 10.09
N TRP A 187 8.98 3.98 10.33
CA TRP A 187 8.38 4.92 9.38
C TRP A 187 9.21 6.19 9.23
N SER A 188 9.02 6.88 8.12
CA SER A 188 9.76 8.09 7.73
C SER A 188 8.81 9.10 7.06
N PRO A 189 8.98 10.41 7.32
CA PRO A 189 8.29 11.47 6.58
C PRO A 189 8.92 11.73 5.20
N ILE A 190 10.10 11.14 4.95
CA ILE A 190 10.80 11.22 3.68
C ILE A 190 10.49 9.95 2.89
N PRO A 191 9.90 10.04 1.69
CA PRO A 191 9.68 8.88 0.86
C PRO A 191 11.01 8.25 0.46
N PRO A 192 11.13 6.91 0.49
CA PRO A 192 12.35 6.25 0.03
C PRO A 192 12.56 6.51 -1.46
N ALA A 193 13.82 6.36 -1.90
CA ALA A 193 14.18 6.57 -3.29
C ALA A 193 13.36 5.66 -4.21
N GLY A 194 12.69 6.25 -5.21
CA GLY A 194 11.91 5.52 -6.19
C GLY A 194 10.48 5.21 -5.78
N ALA A 195 10.02 5.61 -4.58
CA ALA A 195 8.62 5.45 -4.19
C ALA A 195 7.67 6.12 -5.19
N GLN A 196 6.55 5.47 -5.48
CA GLN A 196 5.46 6.04 -6.24
C GLN A 196 4.77 7.11 -5.40
N LEU A 197 4.67 8.32 -5.96
CA LEU A 197 4.03 9.45 -5.29
C LEU A 197 2.82 9.92 -6.09
N ILE A 198 1.65 9.83 -5.47
CA ILE A 198 0.42 10.44 -5.95
C ILE A 198 0.24 11.74 -5.15
N GLN A 199 0.48 12.86 -5.83
CA GLN A 199 0.42 14.17 -5.19
C GLN A 199 -0.99 14.73 -5.13
N GLY A 200 -1.37 15.33 -4.00
CA GLY A 200 -2.66 16.01 -3.84
C GLY A 200 -2.68 17.08 -2.76
N PRO A 201 -3.81 17.78 -2.59
CA PRO A 201 -3.94 18.86 -1.61
C PRO A 201 -3.94 18.29 -0.18
N PHE A 202 -3.33 19.02 0.75
CA PHE A 202 -3.43 18.75 2.19
C PHE A 202 -4.87 18.43 2.64
N GLY A 203 -5.00 17.43 3.52
CA GLY A 203 -6.27 17.02 4.14
C GLY A 203 -7.12 16.06 3.29
N ASP A 204 -6.59 15.54 2.19
CA ASP A 204 -7.27 14.58 1.33
C ASP A 204 -6.63 13.18 1.44
N PRO A 205 -7.26 12.21 2.13
CA PRO A 205 -6.63 10.93 2.46
C PRO A 205 -6.38 10.02 1.25
N ARG A 206 -6.75 10.43 0.04
CA ARG A 206 -6.53 9.65 -1.19
C ARG A 206 -5.10 9.74 -1.71
N PHE A 207 -4.31 10.67 -1.19
CA PHE A 207 -2.96 10.98 -1.64
C PHE A 207 -1.94 10.51 -0.61
N ASN A 208 -0.76 10.14 -1.10
CA ASN A 208 0.36 9.72 -0.24
C ASN A 208 1.46 10.80 -0.15
N CYS A 209 1.29 11.90 -0.89
CA CYS A 209 2.21 13.02 -0.89
C CYS A 209 1.44 14.34 -0.95
N HIS A 210 1.40 15.06 0.16
CA HIS A 210 0.57 16.26 0.26
C HIS A 210 1.33 17.54 -0.08
N VAL A 211 0.63 18.47 -0.73
CA VAL A 211 1.14 19.82 -1.00
C VAL A 211 0.30 20.87 -0.27
N GLY A 212 0.98 21.91 0.22
CA GLY A 212 0.32 23.02 0.94
C GLY A 212 0.03 22.75 2.42
N ALA A 213 0.62 21.71 3.00
CA ALA A 213 0.48 21.40 4.41
C ALA A 213 1.07 22.51 5.32
N PRO A 214 0.44 22.79 6.49
CA PRO A 214 1.02 23.67 7.49
C PRO A 214 2.37 23.17 8.03
N PRO A 215 3.22 24.06 8.59
CA PRO A 215 4.42 23.63 9.30
C PRO A 215 4.08 22.67 10.45
N GLY A 216 4.87 21.61 10.61
CA GLY A 216 4.66 20.59 11.64
C GLY A 216 3.87 19.36 11.16
N THR A 217 3.44 19.35 9.91
CA THR A 217 2.68 18.25 9.31
C THR A 217 3.59 17.40 8.41
N MET A 218 3.34 16.08 8.35
CA MET A 218 4.16 15.14 7.60
C MET A 218 3.38 13.97 7.01
N ASP A 219 3.83 13.54 5.84
CA ASP A 219 3.43 12.27 5.22
C ASP A 219 4.10 11.08 5.94
N PHE A 220 3.72 9.87 5.56
CA PHE A 220 4.18 8.63 6.18
C PHE A 220 4.60 7.64 5.09
N PHE A 221 5.79 7.06 5.25
CA PHE A 221 6.33 6.08 4.33
C PHE A 221 7.15 5.05 5.09
N PHE A 222 7.32 3.87 4.51
CA PHE A 222 8.26 2.89 5.04
C PHE A 222 9.67 3.18 4.52
N PRO A 223 10.70 3.36 5.36
CA PRO A 223 12.07 3.54 4.87
C PRO A 223 12.65 2.23 4.32
N THR A 224 12.12 1.08 4.75
CA THR A 224 12.52 -0.28 4.34
C THR A 224 11.27 -1.16 4.21
N PRO A 225 11.36 -2.34 3.57
CA PRO A 225 10.26 -3.30 3.61
C PRO A 225 9.83 -3.62 5.05
N VAL A 226 8.53 -3.77 5.27
CA VAL A 226 7.91 -4.08 6.56
C VAL A 226 7.36 -5.50 6.52
N LEU A 227 7.62 -6.26 7.59
CA LEU A 227 7.04 -7.58 7.80
C LEU A 227 5.78 -7.45 8.65
N PHE A 228 4.66 -7.90 8.11
CA PHE A 228 3.42 -8.12 8.84
C PHE A 228 3.31 -9.60 9.21
N GLY A 229 3.10 -9.88 10.48
CA GLY A 229 2.78 -11.22 11.00
C GLY A 229 1.28 -11.47 11.01
N GLY A 230 0.88 -12.72 11.28
CA GLY A 230 -0.50 -13.12 11.47
C GLY A 230 -0.90 -14.36 10.68
N ASN A 231 -1.98 -14.25 9.92
CA ASN A 231 -2.46 -15.30 9.01
C ASN A 231 -1.52 -15.47 7.80
N GLY A 232 -0.22 -15.69 8.05
CA GLY A 232 0.86 -15.63 7.08
C GLY A 232 1.85 -14.52 7.41
N ASN A 233 3.05 -14.63 6.87
CA ASN A 233 4.07 -13.58 6.92
C ASN A 233 4.04 -12.79 5.61
N TRP A 234 3.68 -11.51 5.68
CA TRP A 234 3.58 -10.66 4.51
C TRP A 234 4.63 -9.55 4.56
N THR A 235 5.59 -9.60 3.65
CA THR A 235 6.56 -8.52 3.48
C THR A 235 6.07 -7.55 2.41
N VAL A 236 5.88 -6.29 2.79
CA VAL A 236 5.48 -5.22 1.86
C VAL A 236 6.54 -4.14 1.78
N SER A 237 6.65 -3.51 0.62
CA SER A 237 7.44 -2.29 0.42
C SER A 237 6.56 -1.19 -0.15
N ASN A 238 7.02 0.05 -0.10
CA ASN A 238 6.37 1.11 -0.88
C ASN A 238 6.37 0.72 -2.35
N ALA A 239 5.26 0.98 -3.03
CA ALA A 239 5.18 0.84 -4.46
C ALA A 239 6.21 1.74 -5.15
N VAL A 240 6.72 1.30 -6.29
CA VAL A 240 7.61 2.03 -7.18
C VAL A 240 6.94 2.14 -8.55
N PRO A 241 7.22 3.20 -9.34
CA PRO A 241 6.78 3.24 -10.72
C PRO A 241 7.21 1.96 -11.43
N GLU A 242 6.33 1.36 -12.25
CA GLU A 242 6.74 0.20 -13.03
C GLU A 242 7.97 0.58 -13.87
N PRO A 243 9.04 -0.25 -13.87
CA PRO A 243 10.15 0.00 -14.76
C PRO A 243 9.60 0.08 -16.18
N ALA A 244 10.01 1.09 -16.96
CA ALA A 244 9.55 1.35 -18.32
C ALA A 244 9.95 0.26 -19.35
N ALA A 245 10.04 -1.00 -18.94
CA ALA A 245 10.45 -2.16 -19.72
C ALA A 245 9.48 -2.52 -20.85
N CYS A 246 8.24 -2.00 -20.86
CA CYS A 246 7.31 -2.26 -21.98
C CYS A 246 7.45 -1.32 -23.20
N LEU A 247 8.31 -0.28 -23.18
CA LEU A 247 8.50 0.59 -24.35
C LEU A 247 9.70 0.22 -25.24
N VAL A 248 10.46 -0.84 -24.90
CA VAL A 248 11.67 -1.23 -25.66
C VAL A 248 11.35 -2.25 -26.78
N LEU A 249 10.14 -2.83 -26.81
CA LEU A 249 9.77 -3.78 -27.86
C LEU A 249 9.32 -3.12 -29.18
N VAL A 250 9.03 -1.81 -29.21
CA VAL A 250 8.58 -1.13 -30.44
C VAL A 250 9.76 -0.65 -31.30
N THR A 251 10.91 -0.31 -30.72
CA THR A 251 12.09 0.09 -31.52
C THR A 251 12.85 -1.12 -32.10
N GLY A 252 12.71 -2.31 -31.50
CA GLY A 252 13.30 -3.56 -32.01
C GLY A 252 12.70 -4.04 -33.33
N LEU A 253 11.42 -3.80 -33.60
CA LEU A 253 10.77 -4.27 -34.84
C LEU A 253 11.09 -3.41 -36.07
N VAL A 254 11.37 -2.11 -35.87
CA VAL A 254 11.75 -1.20 -36.98
C VAL A 254 13.19 -1.47 -37.45
N GLY A 255 14.08 -1.93 -36.56
CA GLY A 255 15.44 -2.33 -36.90
C GLY A 255 15.53 -3.61 -37.75
N LEU A 256 14.63 -4.57 -37.54
CA LEU A 256 14.65 -5.84 -38.29
C LEU A 256 14.05 -5.75 -39.69
N LEU A 257 13.21 -4.75 -39.98
CA LEU A 257 12.66 -4.55 -41.35
C LEU A 257 13.62 -3.81 -42.29
N ARG A 258 14.68 -3.15 -41.78
CA ARG A 258 15.69 -2.50 -42.62
C ARG A 258 16.88 -3.38 -43.00
N LYS A 259 17.13 -4.50 -42.32
CA LYS A 259 18.29 -5.38 -42.60
C LYS A 259 17.99 -6.52 -43.59
N ARG A 260 16.78 -6.60 -44.15
CA ARG A 260 16.41 -7.62 -45.16
C ARG A 260 16.38 -7.12 -46.61
N ARG A 261 16.97 -5.96 -46.89
CA ARG A 261 17.23 -5.47 -48.26
C ARG A 261 18.63 -4.86 -48.36
N SER A 262 19.64 -5.71 -48.46
CA SER A 262 20.96 -5.42 -49.04
C SER A 262 21.58 -6.75 -49.47
#